data_AF-A0AAE6MK91-F1
#
_entry.id   AF-A0AAE6MK91-F1
#
_cell.length_a   1.000
_cell.length_b   1.000
_cell.length_c   1.000
_cell.angle_alpha   90.00
_cell.angle_beta   90.00
_cell.angle_gamma   90.00
#
_symmetry.space_group_name_H-M   'P 1'
#
loop_
_entity.id
_entity.type
_entity.pdbx_description
1 polymer ?
#
loop_
_entity_poly.entity_id
_entity_poly.type
_entity_poly.pdbx_seq_one_letter_code
_entity_poly.pdbx_strand_id
1 'polypeptide(L)'
;MPVIKIKQTLRFSDFDRYYEELNSFNNASEKLDLELPTQVSKSFFSITSSLIQFAASWLRTDYYGKLLVDLTNEPLAIQKMYEEEFFFPIVALAWNDIQIVNLEGLNMRPVLRDYQNDFILKMRRILPLKGEKLLLVNLDHFSNNNGILPFFETKNQSPTSEISLLDSLRLPVINSVLKYSNQNKNEFLTIFNDIAAIIYELMKNTFEWAKTDENGLPLSPNVRGLYIRFYKKTRALLLSDYEKNKPIHQYFSDDTTLQTNETGQIYFIEISVFDSGVGFVRKFRDDDIQPLNDIEIIKKCLIKNQTSDTGVFKDKKGIGLDRILRTLDKKGFLRIKTDKYCLYRNMIESPYQELQKQDFRMVELNDWYTQKPDEFTTTPFSSGSNISILYPLSIKPYTK
;
A
#
# COMPACT_ATOMS: atom_id res chain seq x y z
N MET A 1 20.97 22.65 3.39
CA MET A 1 20.39 21.65 4.32
C MET A 1 20.53 20.30 3.67
N PRO A 2 20.79 19.24 4.44
CA PRO A 2 20.81 17.87 3.91
C PRO A 2 19.42 17.54 3.32
N VAL A 3 19.40 16.81 2.21
CA VAL A 3 18.18 16.51 1.46
C VAL A 3 18.20 15.09 0.90
N ILE A 4 17.14 14.33 1.15
CA ILE A 4 16.90 13.07 0.43
C ILE A 4 16.15 13.40 -0.86
N LYS A 5 16.83 13.27 -1.99
CA LYS A 5 16.23 13.47 -3.31
C LYS A 5 15.70 12.16 -3.89
N ILE A 6 14.38 12.08 -4.05
CA ILE A 6 13.73 10.93 -4.65
C ILE A 6 13.90 10.97 -6.17
N LYS A 7 14.44 9.90 -6.73
CA LYS A 7 14.64 9.75 -8.19
C LYS A 7 13.31 9.60 -8.93
N GLN A 8 13.29 10.05 -10.18
CA GLN A 8 12.15 9.81 -11.09
C GLN A 8 12.01 8.35 -11.52
N THR A 9 13.09 7.57 -11.60
CA THR A 9 13.01 6.12 -11.87
C THR A 9 13.28 5.38 -10.58
N LEU A 10 12.25 4.75 -10.01
CA LEU A 10 12.33 4.08 -8.72
C LEU A 10 12.41 2.57 -8.88
N ARG A 11 13.28 1.96 -8.08
CA ARG A 11 13.38 0.51 -7.87
C ARG A 11 13.30 0.22 -6.38
N PHE A 12 13.06 -1.04 -6.02
CA PHE A 12 13.05 -1.46 -4.62
C PHE A 12 14.35 -1.13 -3.89
N SER A 13 15.50 -1.33 -4.53
CA SER A 13 16.82 -0.99 -3.97
C SER A 13 17.03 0.51 -3.72
N ASP A 14 16.28 1.40 -4.39
CA ASP A 14 16.37 2.82 -4.09
C ASP A 14 15.74 3.12 -2.72
N PHE A 15 14.68 2.41 -2.33
CA PHE A 15 14.09 2.57 -1.00
C PHE A 15 15.03 2.10 0.10
N ASP A 16 15.74 0.99 -0.09
CA ASP A 16 16.74 0.52 0.88
C ASP A 16 17.77 1.63 1.16
N ARG A 17 18.31 2.21 0.08
CA ARG A 17 19.23 3.35 0.16
C ARG A 17 18.61 4.57 0.85
N TYR A 18 17.36 4.92 0.55
CA TYR A 18 16.71 6.07 1.19
C TYR A 18 16.48 5.83 2.69
N TYR A 19 16.10 4.61 3.08
CA TYR A 19 15.97 4.24 4.50
C TYR A 19 17.31 4.22 5.21
N GLU A 20 18.39 3.76 4.56
CA GLU A 20 19.75 3.85 5.09
C GLU A 20 20.19 5.31 5.28
N GLU A 21 19.99 6.14 4.27
CA GLU A 21 20.28 7.58 4.32
C GLU A 21 19.53 8.25 5.47
N LEU A 22 18.22 7.98 5.58
CA LEU A 22 17.37 8.47 6.68
C LEU A 22 17.93 8.04 8.04
N ASN A 23 18.17 6.74 8.25
CA ASN A 23 18.60 6.22 9.55
C ASN A 23 20.05 6.58 9.91
N SER A 24 20.91 6.81 8.91
CA SER A 24 22.28 7.28 9.13
C SER A 24 22.34 8.74 9.58
N PHE A 25 21.26 9.49 9.36
CA PHE A 25 21.15 10.88 9.79
C PHE A 25 20.96 10.95 11.31
N ASN A 26 22.04 11.27 12.03
CA ASN A 26 22.06 11.32 13.49
C ASN A 26 22.34 12.73 14.05
N ASN A 27 22.33 13.76 13.21
CA ASN A 27 22.64 15.11 13.61
C ASN A 27 21.39 15.83 14.17
N ALA A 28 21.25 15.82 15.50
CA ALA A 28 20.12 16.44 16.19
C ALA A 28 19.97 17.96 15.95
N SER A 29 21.01 18.63 15.44
CA SER A 29 20.99 20.07 15.17
C SER A 29 20.57 20.44 13.75
N GLU A 30 20.58 19.48 12.82
CA GLU A 30 20.21 19.71 11.43
C GLU A 30 18.86 19.07 11.10
N LYS A 31 18.16 19.66 10.14
CA LYS A 31 16.91 19.11 9.60
C LYS A 31 17.16 18.53 8.22
N LEU A 32 16.53 17.40 7.94
CA LEU A 32 16.65 16.66 6.69
C LEU A 32 15.43 16.92 5.82
N ASP A 33 15.64 17.59 4.69
CA ASP A 33 14.56 17.86 3.72
C ASP A 33 14.25 16.62 2.87
N LEU A 34 13.03 16.52 2.36
CA LEU A 34 12.61 15.49 1.41
C LEU A 34 12.19 16.14 0.09
N GLU A 35 12.87 15.81 -1.00
CA GLU A 35 12.52 16.30 -2.35
C GLU A 35 11.78 15.23 -3.15
N LEU A 36 10.53 15.54 -3.54
CA LEU A 36 9.70 14.67 -4.36
C LEU A 36 10.06 14.80 -5.84
N PRO A 37 9.98 13.69 -6.62
CA PRO A 37 10.18 13.78 -8.05
C PRO A 37 8.93 14.36 -8.71
N THR A 38 9.09 15.06 -9.83
CA THR A 38 7.94 15.57 -10.62
C THR A 38 7.08 14.48 -11.27
N GLN A 39 7.64 13.28 -11.39
CA GLN A 39 6.98 12.09 -11.93
C GLN A 39 7.74 10.83 -11.51
N VAL A 40 7.05 9.69 -11.43
CA VAL A 40 7.70 8.38 -11.29
C VAL A 40 7.60 7.59 -12.59
N SER A 41 8.67 7.65 -13.38
CA SER A 41 8.90 6.79 -14.54
C SER A 41 9.07 5.32 -14.09
N LYS A 42 8.33 4.40 -14.72
CA LYS A 42 8.33 2.97 -14.40
C LYS A 42 7.84 2.60 -12.98
N SER A 43 6.79 3.26 -12.48
CA SER A 43 6.08 2.74 -11.29
C SER A 43 5.37 1.43 -11.62
N PHE A 44 5.73 0.37 -10.91
CA PHE A 44 5.12 -0.95 -11.02
C PHE A 44 5.23 -1.69 -9.70
N PHE A 45 4.11 -2.24 -9.24
CA PHE A 45 3.94 -3.03 -8.01
C PHE A 45 4.59 -2.44 -6.77
N SER A 46 3.78 -1.95 -5.84
CA SER A 46 4.19 -1.51 -4.50
C SER A 46 5.13 -0.30 -4.44
N ILE A 47 5.65 0.21 -5.56
CA ILE A 47 6.53 1.41 -5.61
C ILE A 47 5.81 2.65 -5.07
N THR A 48 4.58 2.92 -5.54
CA THR A 48 3.78 4.07 -5.09
C THR A 48 3.52 4.03 -3.59
N SER A 49 3.03 2.89 -3.07
CA SER A 49 2.75 2.75 -1.64
C SER A 49 4.02 2.76 -0.79
N SER A 50 5.14 2.22 -1.31
CA SER A 50 6.45 2.30 -0.62
C SER A 50 6.98 3.72 -0.53
N LEU A 51 6.74 4.56 -1.55
CA LEU A 51 7.11 5.98 -1.50
C LEU A 51 6.29 6.76 -0.47
N ILE A 52 4.98 6.49 -0.37
CA ILE A 52 4.13 7.09 0.66
C ILE A 52 4.59 6.64 2.06
N GLN A 53 4.88 5.34 2.24
CA GLN A 53 5.41 4.80 3.49
C GLN A 53 6.78 5.40 3.86
N PHE A 54 7.66 5.60 2.88
CA PHE A 54 8.96 6.24 3.11
C PHE A 54 8.79 7.70 3.58
N ALA A 55 7.92 8.47 2.92
CA ALA A 55 7.65 9.84 3.33
C ALA A 55 7.03 9.91 4.74
N ALA A 56 6.15 8.96 5.08
CA ALA A 56 5.64 8.82 6.44
C ALA A 56 6.76 8.52 7.44
N SER A 57 7.70 7.63 7.10
CA SER A 57 8.84 7.29 7.95
C SER A 57 9.77 8.48 8.17
N TRP A 58 10.04 9.25 7.12
CA TRP A 58 10.79 10.51 7.21
C TRP A 58 10.13 11.49 8.18
N LEU A 59 8.81 11.67 8.05
CA LEU A 59 8.02 12.55 8.91
C LEU A 59 8.01 12.12 10.39
N ARG A 60 8.24 10.83 10.67
CA ARG A 60 8.28 10.27 12.03
C ARG A 60 9.62 10.42 12.74
N THR A 61 10.62 10.98 12.08
CA THR A 61 11.92 11.30 12.69
C THR A 61 11.86 12.59 13.51
N ASP A 62 12.77 12.80 14.45
CA ASP A 62 12.85 14.08 15.19
C ASP A 62 13.52 15.21 14.38
N TYR A 63 14.06 14.89 13.22
CA TYR A 63 14.86 15.77 12.37
C TYR A 63 14.25 16.00 10.99
N TYR A 64 12.97 15.72 10.76
CA TYR A 64 12.32 16.10 9.50
C TYR A 64 12.43 17.61 9.24
N GLY A 65 12.77 17.95 7.99
CA GLY A 65 12.84 19.31 7.48
C GLY A 65 11.61 19.68 6.65
N LYS A 66 11.86 20.30 5.51
CA LYS A 66 10.86 20.76 4.55
C LYS A 66 10.53 19.67 3.54
N LEU A 67 9.30 19.69 3.04
CA LEU A 67 8.92 18.96 1.84
C LEU A 67 9.18 19.85 0.62
N LEU A 68 10.14 19.47 -0.21
CA LEU A 68 10.51 20.17 -1.44
C LEU A 68 9.74 19.56 -2.61
N VAL A 69 9.09 20.42 -3.39
CA VAL A 69 8.36 20.04 -4.60
C VAL A 69 8.88 20.82 -5.80
N ASP A 70 9.35 20.13 -6.83
CA ASP A 70 9.82 20.76 -8.06
C ASP A 70 8.63 21.20 -8.92
N LEU A 71 8.02 22.32 -8.54
CA LEU A 71 6.83 22.86 -9.18
C LEU A 71 6.96 24.37 -9.41
N THR A 72 6.67 24.78 -10.63
CA THR A 72 6.34 26.17 -10.97
C THR A 72 4.91 26.48 -10.53
N ASN A 73 4.57 27.77 -10.40
CA ASN A 73 3.18 28.20 -10.16
C ASN A 73 2.32 28.17 -11.45
N GLU A 74 2.53 27.14 -12.28
CA GLU A 74 1.77 26.92 -13.50
C GLU A 74 0.66 25.88 -13.27
N PRO A 75 -0.63 26.22 -13.52
CA PRO A 75 -1.75 25.32 -13.22
C PRO A 75 -1.64 23.92 -13.84
N LEU A 76 -1.10 23.82 -15.05
CA LEU A 76 -0.92 22.55 -15.76
C LEU A 76 0.17 21.68 -15.12
N ALA A 77 1.25 22.28 -14.62
CA ALA A 77 2.32 21.56 -13.93
C ALA A 77 1.81 20.96 -12.61
N ILE A 78 1.08 21.75 -11.84
CA ILE A 78 0.46 21.30 -10.58
C ILE A 78 -0.56 20.20 -10.85
N GLN A 79 -1.42 20.37 -11.87
CA GLN A 79 -2.38 19.34 -12.25
C GLN A 79 -1.69 18.02 -12.59
N LYS A 80 -0.62 18.05 -13.39
CA LYS A 80 0.16 16.85 -13.72
C LYS A 80 0.76 16.19 -12.48
N MET A 81 1.28 16.98 -11.53
CA MET A 81 1.80 16.44 -10.27
C MET A 81 0.72 15.72 -9.45
N TYR A 82 -0.51 16.25 -9.43
CA TYR A 82 -1.65 15.59 -8.80
C TYR A 82 -2.17 14.37 -9.57
N GLU A 83 -1.72 14.12 -10.80
CA GLU A 83 -1.98 12.84 -11.49
C GLU A 83 -1.06 11.71 -10.96
N GLU A 84 0.05 12.07 -10.29
CA GLU A 84 0.95 11.14 -9.64
C GLU A 84 0.42 10.73 -8.26
N GLU A 85 0.25 9.44 -8.04
CA GLU A 85 -0.55 8.91 -6.92
C GLU A 85 0.12 9.05 -5.56
N PHE A 86 1.44 9.23 -5.53
CA PHE A 86 2.17 9.49 -4.30
C PHE A 86 2.01 10.94 -3.82
N PHE A 87 1.70 11.87 -4.73
CA PHE A 87 1.82 13.30 -4.43
C PHE A 87 0.77 13.76 -3.42
N PHE A 88 -0.52 13.49 -3.70
CA PHE A 88 -1.61 13.88 -2.81
C PHE A 88 -1.42 13.36 -1.36
N PRO A 89 -1.16 12.04 -1.12
CA PRO A 89 -1.01 11.53 0.24
C PRO A 89 0.18 12.14 0.99
N ILE A 90 1.30 12.38 0.31
CA ILE A 90 2.51 12.94 0.93
C ILE A 90 2.31 14.42 1.27
N VAL A 91 1.72 15.21 0.35
CA VAL A 91 1.36 16.61 0.61
C VAL A 91 0.33 16.71 1.75
N ALA A 92 -0.63 15.78 1.80
CA ALA A 92 -1.61 15.72 2.88
C ALA A 92 -0.95 15.43 4.24
N LEU A 93 -0.06 14.43 4.32
CA LEU A 93 0.73 14.14 5.52
C LEU A 93 1.53 15.36 6.02
N ALA A 94 2.13 16.12 5.10
CA ALA A 94 2.92 17.31 5.43
C ALA A 94 2.07 18.56 5.74
N TRP A 95 0.75 18.51 5.53
CA TRP A 95 -0.07 19.72 5.35
C TRP A 95 -0.14 20.65 6.55
N ASN A 96 -0.16 20.10 7.77
CA ASN A 96 -0.28 20.90 8.99
C ASN A 96 1.10 21.30 9.52
N ASP A 97 1.99 20.31 9.67
CA ASP A 97 3.17 20.43 10.52
C ASP A 97 4.48 20.72 9.75
N ILE A 98 4.47 20.58 8.42
CA ILE A 98 5.68 20.69 7.60
C ILE A 98 5.60 21.81 6.57
N GLN A 99 6.67 22.60 6.44
CA GLN A 99 6.77 23.57 5.35
C GLN A 99 6.85 22.86 4.00
N ILE A 100 5.91 23.19 3.11
CA ILE A 100 5.88 22.69 1.73
C ILE A 100 6.34 23.84 0.84
N VAL A 101 7.51 23.69 0.23
CA VAL A 101 8.14 24.74 -0.56
C VAL A 101 8.59 24.23 -1.92
N ASN A 102 8.71 25.12 -2.90
CA ASN A 102 9.36 24.78 -4.15
C ASN A 102 10.90 24.87 -4.02
N LEU A 103 11.62 24.61 -5.12
CA LEU A 103 13.09 24.64 -5.13
C LEU A 103 13.67 26.03 -4.87
N GLU A 104 12.91 27.11 -5.13
CA GLU A 104 13.27 28.48 -4.78
C GLU A 104 12.91 28.86 -3.33
N GLY A 105 12.31 27.94 -2.56
CA GLY A 105 11.92 28.16 -1.16
C GLY A 105 10.59 28.91 -0.97
N LEU A 106 9.80 29.10 -2.04
CA LEU A 106 8.48 29.72 -1.97
C LEU A 106 7.46 28.76 -1.36
N ASN A 107 6.60 29.26 -0.48
CA ASN A 107 5.53 28.48 0.15
C ASN A 107 4.49 28.03 -0.89
N MET A 108 4.34 26.72 -1.05
CA MET A 108 3.45 26.12 -2.04
C MET A 108 2.04 25.84 -1.50
N ARG A 109 1.80 25.87 -0.19
CA ARG A 109 0.46 25.60 0.38
C ARG A 109 -0.67 26.46 -0.22
N PRO A 110 -0.50 27.77 -0.48
CA PRO A 110 -1.56 28.59 -1.10
C PRO A 110 -1.95 28.08 -2.49
N VAL A 111 -0.96 27.65 -3.28
CA VAL A 111 -1.12 27.19 -4.65
C VAL A 111 -1.70 25.76 -4.70
N LEU A 112 -1.28 24.89 -3.77
CA LEU A 112 -1.72 23.48 -3.72
C LEU A 112 -3.11 23.30 -3.09
N ARG A 113 -3.63 24.30 -2.36
CA ARG A 113 -4.85 24.17 -1.56
C ARG A 113 -6.07 23.75 -2.37
N ASP A 114 -6.30 24.40 -3.51
CA ASP A 114 -7.47 24.12 -4.33
C ASP A 114 -7.39 22.71 -4.93
N TYR A 115 -6.19 22.27 -5.30
CA TYR A 115 -5.94 20.92 -5.80
C TYR A 115 -6.06 19.85 -4.71
N GLN A 116 -5.58 20.10 -3.48
CA GLN A 116 -5.84 19.21 -2.33
C GLN A 116 -7.34 19.02 -2.10
N ASN A 117 -8.09 20.11 -2.09
CA ASN A 117 -9.53 20.08 -1.85
C ASN A 117 -10.28 19.35 -2.97
N ASP A 118 -9.94 19.63 -4.24
CA ASP A 118 -10.50 18.93 -5.39
C ASP A 118 -10.20 17.42 -5.34
N PHE A 119 -8.97 17.04 -4.97
CA PHE A 119 -8.59 15.64 -4.84
C PHE A 119 -9.37 14.93 -3.71
N ILE A 120 -9.55 15.58 -2.56
CA ILE A 120 -10.40 15.08 -1.47
C ILE A 120 -11.82 14.84 -1.97
N LEU A 121 -12.40 15.78 -2.72
CA LEU A 121 -13.75 15.63 -3.29
C LEU A 121 -13.81 14.47 -4.29
N LYS A 122 -12.78 14.29 -5.13
CA LYS A 122 -12.67 13.14 -6.04
C LYS A 122 -12.66 11.81 -5.29
N MET A 123 -11.84 11.67 -4.24
CA MET A 123 -11.79 10.44 -3.44
C MET A 123 -13.11 10.14 -2.74
N ARG A 124 -13.77 11.16 -2.16
CA ARG A 124 -15.08 10.99 -1.51
C ARG A 124 -16.18 10.52 -2.47
N ARG A 125 -16.06 10.88 -3.75
CA ARG A 125 -16.93 10.44 -4.84
C ARG A 125 -16.42 9.20 -5.58
N ILE A 126 -15.28 8.64 -5.15
CA ILE A 126 -14.63 7.47 -5.75
C ILE A 126 -14.38 7.68 -7.25
N LEU A 127 -13.96 8.90 -7.63
CA LEU A 127 -13.69 9.25 -9.02
C LEU A 127 -12.33 8.72 -9.48
N PRO A 128 -12.20 8.32 -10.75
CA PRO A 128 -10.94 7.83 -11.31
C PRO A 128 -9.84 8.89 -11.26
N LEU A 129 -8.62 8.43 -11.05
CA LEU A 129 -7.44 9.19 -11.47
C LEU A 129 -7.18 8.96 -12.97
N LYS A 130 -6.28 9.73 -13.57
CA LYS A 130 -5.89 9.51 -14.97
C LYS A 130 -5.28 8.12 -15.15
N GLY A 131 -5.75 7.37 -16.14
CA GLY A 131 -5.33 5.99 -16.38
C GLY A 131 -6.21 4.97 -15.66
N GLU A 132 -5.71 3.74 -15.53
CA GLU A 132 -6.48 2.59 -15.03
C GLU A 132 -6.19 2.34 -13.54
N LYS A 133 -6.48 3.35 -12.71
CA LYS A 133 -6.09 3.39 -11.29
C LYS A 133 -7.07 4.16 -10.41
N LEU A 134 -7.07 3.83 -9.13
CA LEU A 134 -7.84 4.49 -8.09
C LEU A 134 -7.02 4.58 -6.80
N LEU A 135 -7.10 5.72 -6.13
CA LEU A 135 -6.44 5.99 -4.86
C LEU A 135 -7.48 6.53 -3.89
N LEU A 136 -7.64 5.87 -2.75
CA LEU A 136 -8.61 6.24 -1.71
C LEU A 136 -7.88 6.26 -0.37
N VAL A 137 -7.92 7.39 0.32
CA VAL A 137 -7.08 7.64 1.49
C VAL A 137 -7.88 8.27 2.63
N ASN A 138 -7.75 7.71 3.83
CA ASN A 138 -8.13 8.33 5.09
C ASN A 138 -6.95 9.16 5.64
N LEU A 139 -7.25 10.38 6.09
CA LEU A 139 -6.35 11.34 6.70
C LEU A 139 -6.83 11.63 8.13
N ASP A 140 -6.32 10.88 9.11
CA ASP A 140 -6.88 10.90 10.48
C ASP A 140 -6.66 12.23 11.22
N HIS A 141 -5.71 13.02 10.75
CA HIS A 141 -5.36 14.33 11.29
C HIS A 141 -6.18 15.48 10.68
N PHE A 142 -7.06 15.17 9.72
CA PHE A 142 -8.04 16.10 9.18
C PHE A 142 -9.39 15.88 9.84
N SER A 143 -10.29 16.87 9.75
CA SER A 143 -11.65 16.70 10.26
C SER A 143 -12.37 15.54 9.57
N ASN A 144 -13.28 14.85 10.26
CA ASN A 144 -13.98 13.68 9.71
C ASN A 144 -14.63 13.94 8.34
N ASN A 145 -15.12 15.15 8.10
CA ASN A 145 -15.76 15.52 6.83
C ASN A 145 -14.77 15.63 5.65
N ASN A 146 -13.49 15.84 5.92
CA ASN A 146 -12.45 16.02 4.90
C ASN A 146 -11.48 14.84 4.84
N GLY A 147 -11.18 14.26 6.00
CA GLY A 147 -10.16 13.21 6.14
C GLY A 147 -10.69 11.79 6.10
N ILE A 148 -11.95 11.53 6.49
CA ILE A 148 -12.45 10.15 6.62
C ILE A 148 -13.42 9.81 5.48
N LEU A 149 -13.14 8.72 4.77
CA LEU A 149 -13.92 8.23 3.65
C LEU A 149 -15.06 7.31 4.15
N PRO A 150 -16.33 7.62 3.80
CA PRO A 150 -17.50 6.98 4.40
C PRO A 150 -17.68 5.49 4.03
N PHE A 151 -17.04 5.04 2.95
CA PHE A 151 -17.08 3.65 2.51
C PHE A 151 -16.04 2.76 3.22
N PHE A 152 -15.05 3.35 3.90
CA PHE A 152 -14.15 2.61 4.79
C PHE A 152 -14.59 2.71 6.25
N GLU A 153 -15.04 3.88 6.69
CA GLU A 153 -15.43 4.13 8.08
C GLU A 153 -16.76 4.86 8.19
N THR A 154 -17.56 4.40 9.15
CA THR A 154 -18.83 5.03 9.51
C THR A 154 -18.60 6.33 10.29
N LYS A 155 -19.64 7.15 10.39
CA LYS A 155 -19.62 8.39 11.21
C LYS A 155 -19.30 8.14 12.69
N ASN A 156 -19.57 6.93 13.18
CA ASN A 156 -19.29 6.51 14.55
C ASN A 156 -17.85 5.99 14.72
N GLN A 157 -16.96 6.24 13.74
CA GLN A 157 -15.58 5.77 13.74
C GLN A 157 -15.49 4.26 13.94
N SER A 158 -16.27 3.51 13.17
CA SER A 158 -16.16 2.05 13.10
C SER A 158 -16.00 1.65 11.64
N PRO A 159 -15.32 0.53 11.33
CA PRO A 159 -15.23 0.04 9.97
C PRO A 159 -16.63 -0.14 9.38
N THR A 160 -16.80 0.32 8.14
CA THR A 160 -18.02 0.06 7.37
C THR A 160 -18.14 -1.44 7.09
N SER A 161 -19.36 -1.97 6.88
CA SER A 161 -19.53 -3.40 6.59
C SER A 161 -18.93 -3.79 5.23
N GLU A 162 -18.47 -5.04 5.08
CA GLU A 162 -17.95 -5.57 3.81
C GLU A 162 -18.96 -5.40 2.66
N ILE A 163 -20.26 -5.61 2.92
CA ILE A 163 -21.33 -5.46 1.93
C ILE A 163 -21.40 -4.01 1.44
N SER A 164 -21.41 -3.05 2.37
CA SER A 164 -21.47 -1.62 2.02
C SER A 164 -20.21 -1.15 1.29
N LEU A 165 -19.03 -1.69 1.64
CA LEU A 165 -17.79 -1.45 0.91
C LEU A 165 -17.90 -1.97 -0.52
N LEU A 166 -18.35 -3.21 -0.68
CA LEU A 166 -18.55 -3.86 -1.98
C LEU A 166 -19.50 -3.04 -2.86
N ASP A 167 -20.65 -2.63 -2.34
CA ASP A 167 -21.63 -1.81 -3.05
C ASP A 167 -21.04 -0.46 -3.49
N SER A 168 -20.23 0.15 -2.62
CA SER A 168 -19.58 1.44 -2.90
C SER A 168 -18.49 1.33 -3.95
N LEU A 169 -17.68 0.26 -3.92
CA LEU A 169 -16.48 0.14 -4.76
C LEU A 169 -16.73 -0.54 -6.10
N ARG A 170 -17.78 -1.37 -6.25
CA ARG A 170 -17.99 -2.20 -7.46
C ARG A 170 -17.95 -1.43 -8.75
N LEU A 171 -18.88 -0.49 -8.94
CA LEU A 171 -18.95 0.28 -10.19
C LEU A 171 -17.76 1.22 -10.35
N PRO A 172 -17.32 1.98 -9.33
CA PRO A 172 -16.15 2.85 -9.47
C PRO A 172 -14.87 2.12 -9.86
N VAL A 173 -14.59 0.96 -9.25
CA VAL A 173 -13.40 0.17 -9.59
C VAL A 173 -13.50 -0.34 -11.01
N ILE A 174 -14.64 -0.90 -11.44
CA ILE A 174 -14.82 -1.38 -12.82
C ILE A 174 -14.64 -0.23 -13.84
N ASN A 175 -15.21 0.94 -13.56
CA ASN A 175 -15.18 2.06 -14.48
C ASN A 175 -13.85 2.81 -14.50
N SER A 176 -13.10 2.78 -13.40
CA SER A 176 -11.83 3.50 -13.24
C SER A 176 -10.63 2.60 -13.56
N VAL A 177 -10.60 1.40 -12.97
CA VAL A 177 -9.47 0.47 -13.03
C VAL A 177 -9.53 -0.41 -14.28
N LEU A 178 -10.70 -0.66 -14.86
CA LEU A 178 -10.85 -1.45 -16.10
C LEU A 178 -11.39 -0.64 -17.27
N LYS A 179 -11.16 0.68 -17.23
CA LYS A 179 -11.75 1.64 -18.16
C LYS A 179 -11.54 1.25 -19.63
N TYR A 180 -10.35 0.77 -19.98
CA TYR A 180 -9.97 0.43 -21.36
C TYR A 180 -9.92 -1.08 -21.61
N SER A 181 -10.33 -1.88 -20.63
CA SER A 181 -10.19 -3.32 -20.62
C SER A 181 -11.55 -4.03 -20.66
N ASN A 182 -12.40 -3.69 -21.64
CA ASN A 182 -13.78 -4.21 -21.75
C ASN A 182 -13.87 -5.75 -21.73
N GLN A 183 -12.91 -6.44 -22.37
CA GLN A 183 -12.86 -7.91 -22.41
C GLN A 183 -12.68 -8.53 -21.02
N ASN A 184 -11.98 -7.85 -20.10
CA ASN A 184 -11.72 -8.35 -18.76
C ASN A 184 -12.78 -7.95 -17.73
N LYS A 185 -13.77 -7.11 -18.10
CA LYS A 185 -14.81 -6.65 -17.15
C LYS A 185 -15.64 -7.82 -16.62
N ASN A 186 -16.00 -8.78 -17.49
CA ASN A 186 -16.81 -9.93 -17.10
C ASN A 186 -16.05 -10.84 -16.14
N GLU A 187 -14.78 -11.10 -16.41
CA GLU A 187 -13.94 -11.91 -15.53
C GLU A 187 -13.67 -11.20 -14.20
N PHE A 188 -13.39 -9.89 -14.26
CA PHE A 188 -13.23 -9.09 -13.05
C PHE A 188 -14.49 -9.11 -12.19
N LEU A 189 -15.68 -9.05 -12.80
CA LEU A 189 -16.96 -9.16 -12.09
C LEU A 189 -17.12 -10.48 -11.34
N THR A 190 -16.55 -11.58 -11.84
CA THR A 190 -16.60 -12.88 -11.14
C THR A 190 -15.68 -12.94 -9.93
N ILE A 191 -14.57 -12.20 -9.97
CA ILE A 191 -13.59 -12.13 -8.86
C ILE A 191 -13.77 -10.89 -7.98
N PHE A 192 -14.71 -9.98 -8.28
CA PHE A 192 -14.78 -8.70 -7.56
C PHE A 192 -15.09 -8.88 -6.07
N ASN A 193 -15.91 -9.89 -5.73
CA ASN A 193 -16.22 -10.18 -4.34
C ASN A 193 -14.95 -10.59 -3.56
N ASP A 194 -14.04 -11.31 -4.20
CA ASP A 194 -12.73 -11.66 -3.64
C ASP A 194 -11.86 -10.41 -3.43
N ILE A 195 -11.82 -9.51 -4.42
CA ILE A 195 -11.09 -8.24 -4.33
C ILE A 195 -11.67 -7.36 -3.21
N ALA A 196 -13.00 -7.24 -3.12
CA ALA A 196 -13.67 -6.48 -2.08
C ALA A 196 -13.39 -7.05 -0.69
N ALA A 197 -13.35 -8.38 -0.55
CA ALA A 197 -12.97 -9.05 0.68
C ALA A 197 -11.52 -8.75 1.09
N ILE A 198 -10.58 -8.80 0.13
CA ILE A 198 -9.19 -8.43 0.37
C ILE A 198 -9.12 -6.98 0.88
N ILE A 199 -9.76 -6.05 0.18
CA ILE A 199 -9.75 -4.64 0.55
C ILE A 199 -10.37 -4.44 1.94
N TYR A 200 -11.50 -5.09 2.22
CA TYR A 200 -12.19 -4.99 3.50
C TYR A 200 -11.28 -5.41 4.67
N GLU A 201 -10.70 -6.60 4.60
CA GLU A 201 -9.86 -7.12 5.68
C GLU A 201 -8.59 -6.28 5.87
N LEU A 202 -7.92 -5.89 4.79
CA LEU A 202 -6.71 -5.06 4.88
C LEU A 202 -7.01 -3.64 5.40
N MET A 203 -8.06 -2.97 4.91
CA MET A 203 -8.43 -1.64 5.40
C MET A 203 -8.91 -1.68 6.86
N LYS A 204 -9.63 -2.73 7.25
CA LYS A 204 -10.03 -2.97 8.64
C LYS A 204 -8.81 -3.12 9.54
N ASN A 205 -7.76 -3.82 9.11
CA ASN A 205 -6.50 -3.91 9.86
C ASN A 205 -5.86 -2.52 10.05
N THR A 206 -5.84 -1.67 9.02
CA THR A 206 -5.32 -0.30 9.20
C THR A 206 -6.15 0.50 10.19
N PHE A 207 -7.47 0.32 10.23
CA PHE A 207 -8.35 0.99 11.18
C PHE A 207 -8.07 0.54 12.62
N GLU A 208 -7.94 -0.76 12.84
CA GLU A 208 -7.74 -1.32 14.18
C GLU A 208 -6.35 -0.99 14.72
N TRP A 209 -5.32 -0.99 13.87
CA TRP A 209 -3.93 -1.06 14.35
C TRP A 209 -3.06 0.14 13.95
N ALA A 210 -3.42 0.90 12.91
CA ALA A 210 -2.57 1.97 12.37
C ALA A 210 -3.01 3.38 12.77
N LYS A 211 -3.98 3.53 13.67
CA LYS A 211 -4.45 4.85 14.16
C LYS A 211 -3.70 5.36 15.39
N THR A 212 -3.08 4.46 16.14
CA THR A 212 -2.41 4.77 17.40
C THR A 212 -1.01 4.17 17.45
N ASP A 213 -0.14 4.78 18.26
CA ASP A 213 1.18 4.25 18.56
C ASP A 213 1.12 2.98 19.44
N GLU A 214 2.27 2.46 19.84
CA GLU A 214 2.40 1.32 20.75
C GLU A 214 1.75 1.55 22.12
N ASN A 215 1.64 2.81 22.55
CA ASN A 215 1.04 3.20 23.84
C ASN A 215 -0.46 3.51 23.73
N GLY A 216 -1.05 3.36 22.54
CA GLY A 216 -2.45 3.69 22.29
C GLY A 216 -2.74 5.18 22.07
N LEU A 217 -1.72 6.03 21.94
CA LEU A 217 -1.87 7.45 21.64
C LEU A 217 -2.18 7.67 20.15
N PRO A 218 -3.11 8.57 19.78
CA PRO A 218 -3.42 8.86 18.38
C PRO A 218 -2.20 9.36 17.60
N LEU A 219 -1.97 8.78 16.42
CA LEU A 219 -0.94 9.24 15.50
C LEU A 219 -1.43 10.46 14.72
N SER A 220 -0.63 11.54 14.73
CA SER A 220 -0.87 12.74 13.92
C SER A 220 0.46 13.33 13.44
N PRO A 221 0.62 13.64 12.14
CA PRO A 221 -0.31 13.36 11.05
C PRO A 221 -0.33 11.87 10.71
N ASN A 222 -1.48 11.31 10.30
CA ASN A 222 -1.59 9.91 9.89
C ASN A 222 -2.40 9.73 8.60
N VAL A 223 -1.98 8.78 7.78
CA VAL A 223 -2.56 8.39 6.49
C VAL A 223 -2.78 6.88 6.45
N ARG A 224 -3.92 6.45 5.92
CA ARG A 224 -4.25 5.02 5.68
C ARG A 224 -4.98 4.94 4.35
N GLY A 225 -4.52 4.10 3.43
CA GLY A 225 -5.02 4.17 2.06
C GLY A 225 -5.02 2.87 1.30
N LEU A 226 -5.88 2.86 0.28
CA LEU A 226 -6.00 1.86 -0.76
C LEU A 226 -5.51 2.48 -2.08
N TYR A 227 -4.55 1.82 -2.71
CA TYR A 227 -4.19 2.01 -4.10
C TYR A 227 -4.54 0.76 -4.89
N ILE A 228 -5.32 0.91 -5.96
CA ILE A 228 -5.67 -0.18 -6.86
C ILE A 228 -5.39 0.24 -8.30
N ARG A 229 -4.73 -0.64 -9.06
CA ARG A 229 -4.33 -0.36 -10.43
C ARG A 229 -4.37 -1.60 -11.30
N PHE A 230 -4.86 -1.43 -12.52
CA PHE A 230 -4.73 -2.44 -13.55
C PHE A 230 -3.45 -2.24 -14.32
N TYR A 231 -2.83 -3.36 -14.66
CA TYR A 231 -1.65 -3.40 -15.47
C TYR A 231 -1.83 -4.36 -16.64
N LYS A 232 -1.24 -3.95 -17.75
CA LYS A 232 -1.07 -4.71 -18.97
C LYS A 232 0.40 -4.62 -19.37
N LYS A 233 1.13 -5.71 -19.20
CA LYS A 233 2.59 -5.76 -19.42
C LYS A 233 2.96 -7.03 -20.17
N THR A 234 3.95 -6.96 -21.06
CA THR A 234 4.50 -8.16 -21.70
C THR A 234 5.34 -8.94 -20.69
N ARG A 235 5.29 -10.28 -20.73
CA ARG A 235 6.14 -11.12 -19.88
C ARG A 235 7.62 -10.78 -20.07
N ALA A 236 8.05 -10.61 -21.32
CA ALA A 236 9.42 -10.25 -21.65
C ALA A 236 9.87 -8.95 -20.95
N LEU A 237 9.01 -7.91 -20.93
CA LEU A 237 9.34 -6.66 -20.25
C LEU A 237 9.42 -6.87 -18.73
N LEU A 238 8.48 -7.61 -18.14
CA LEU A 238 8.47 -7.91 -16.70
C LEU A 238 9.74 -8.64 -16.28
N LEU A 239 10.15 -9.68 -17.01
CA LEU A 239 11.38 -10.42 -16.73
C LEU A 239 12.60 -9.52 -16.88
N SER A 240 12.67 -8.68 -17.91
CA SER A 240 13.81 -7.77 -18.11
C SER A 240 13.91 -6.65 -17.05
N ASP A 241 12.79 -6.02 -16.68
CA ASP A 241 12.77 -4.90 -15.72
C ASP A 241 13.05 -5.42 -14.29
N TYR A 242 12.72 -6.69 -13.99
CA TYR A 242 12.84 -7.30 -12.67
C TYR A 242 13.91 -8.38 -12.54
N GLU A 243 14.82 -8.55 -13.51
CA GLU A 243 15.92 -9.54 -13.47
C GLU A 243 16.69 -9.55 -12.13
N LYS A 244 16.93 -8.36 -11.56
CA LYS A 244 17.65 -8.19 -10.29
C LYS A 244 16.75 -8.31 -9.05
N ASN A 245 15.43 -8.36 -9.22
CA ASN A 245 14.46 -8.58 -8.15
C ASN A 245 13.88 -9.99 -8.29
N LYS A 246 14.59 -10.96 -7.70
CA LYS A 246 14.26 -12.38 -7.83
C LYS A 246 12.83 -12.75 -7.45
N PRO A 247 12.22 -12.25 -6.35
CA PRO A 247 10.85 -12.60 -5.99
C PRO A 247 9.83 -12.31 -7.10
N ILE A 248 9.90 -11.12 -7.71
CA ILE A 248 8.99 -10.71 -8.78
C ILE A 248 9.35 -11.41 -10.10
N HIS A 249 10.64 -11.55 -10.40
CA HIS A 249 11.10 -12.26 -11.60
C HIS A 249 10.62 -13.72 -11.61
N GLN A 250 10.80 -14.44 -10.49
CA GLN A 250 10.38 -15.83 -10.34
C GLN A 250 8.87 -15.97 -10.52
N TYR A 251 8.08 -15.11 -9.89
CA TYR A 251 6.63 -15.10 -10.05
C TYR A 251 6.20 -15.01 -11.53
N PHE A 252 6.78 -14.07 -12.30
CA PHE A 252 6.45 -13.90 -13.71
C PHE A 252 7.11 -14.91 -14.66
N SER A 253 8.01 -15.76 -14.16
CA SER A 253 8.64 -16.83 -14.94
C SER A 253 7.73 -18.04 -15.12
N ASP A 254 6.69 -18.20 -14.28
CA ASP A 254 5.71 -19.29 -14.44
C ASP A 254 4.76 -19.01 -15.61
N ASP A 255 4.98 -19.68 -16.73
CA ASP A 255 4.19 -19.51 -17.93
C ASP A 255 2.94 -20.41 -18.01
N THR A 256 2.89 -21.43 -17.16
CA THR A 256 1.80 -22.40 -17.08
C THR A 256 0.56 -21.78 -16.42
N THR A 257 0.78 -21.01 -15.36
CA THR A 257 -0.22 -20.40 -14.50
C THR A 257 -0.55 -19.00 -14.98
N LEU A 258 0.46 -18.18 -15.25
CA LEU A 258 0.29 -16.79 -15.67
C LEU A 258 0.25 -16.68 -17.20
N GLN A 259 -0.78 -17.22 -17.82
CA GLN A 259 -0.91 -17.27 -19.27
C GLN A 259 -0.92 -15.87 -19.90
N THR A 260 -0.29 -15.76 -21.08
CA THR A 260 -0.27 -14.53 -21.87
C THR A 260 -1.34 -14.54 -22.96
N ASN A 261 -1.80 -13.37 -23.37
CA ASN A 261 -2.55 -13.23 -24.62
C ASN A 261 -1.65 -13.47 -25.86
N GLU A 262 -2.25 -13.39 -27.04
CA GLU A 262 -1.58 -13.54 -28.35
C GLU A 262 -0.40 -12.58 -28.57
N THR A 263 -0.36 -11.46 -27.85
CA THR A 263 0.72 -10.46 -27.90
C THR A 263 1.75 -10.61 -26.78
N GLY A 264 1.71 -11.71 -26.02
CA GLY A 264 2.66 -11.97 -24.93
C GLY A 264 2.40 -11.15 -23.66
N GLN A 265 1.20 -10.59 -23.50
CA GLN A 265 0.85 -9.74 -22.35
C GLN A 265 0.14 -10.51 -21.25
N ILE A 266 0.45 -10.17 -20.01
CA ILE A 266 -0.21 -10.62 -18.79
C ILE A 266 -1.00 -9.44 -18.22
N TYR A 267 -2.19 -9.72 -17.70
CA TYR A 267 -3.11 -8.76 -17.10
C TYR A 267 -3.23 -9.02 -15.61
N PHE A 268 -3.15 -7.97 -14.79
CA PHE A 268 -3.25 -8.11 -13.34
C PHE A 268 -3.74 -6.83 -12.69
N ILE A 269 -4.25 -7.01 -11.48
CA ILE A 269 -4.65 -5.94 -10.57
C ILE A 269 -3.64 -5.90 -9.44
N GLU A 270 -3.04 -4.73 -9.21
CA GLU A 270 -2.38 -4.45 -7.95
C GLU A 270 -3.42 -3.95 -6.95
N ILE A 271 -3.39 -4.53 -5.75
CA ILE A 271 -4.12 -4.03 -4.57
C ILE A 271 -3.06 -3.73 -3.51
N SER A 272 -2.85 -2.46 -3.21
CA SER A 272 -1.89 -2.00 -2.22
C SER A 272 -2.61 -1.25 -1.12
N VAL A 273 -2.59 -1.80 0.09
CA VAL A 273 -3.07 -1.14 1.30
C VAL A 273 -1.88 -0.70 2.13
N PHE A 274 -1.85 0.58 2.49
CA PHE A 274 -0.73 1.18 3.19
C PHE A 274 -1.19 2.08 4.32
N ASP A 275 -0.33 2.29 5.30
CA ASP A 275 -0.56 3.21 6.41
C ASP A 275 0.74 3.87 6.90
N SER A 276 0.60 4.91 7.73
CA SER A 276 1.70 5.56 8.45
C SER A 276 1.70 5.27 9.96
N GLY A 277 1.20 4.09 10.34
CA GLY A 277 1.18 3.58 11.70
C GLY A 277 2.57 3.37 12.30
N VAL A 278 2.65 2.63 13.41
CA VAL A 278 3.95 2.27 14.02
C VAL A 278 4.57 0.99 13.44
N GLY A 279 3.83 0.25 12.63
CA GLY A 279 4.22 -1.07 12.14
C GLY A 279 3.71 -2.21 13.03
N PHE A 280 3.65 -3.42 12.49
CA PHE A 280 3.12 -4.60 13.17
C PHE A 280 3.94 -4.99 14.39
N VAL A 281 5.27 -5.02 14.28
CA VAL A 281 6.12 -5.50 15.37
C VAL A 281 6.03 -4.56 16.57
N ARG A 282 6.17 -3.25 16.34
CA ARG A 282 6.04 -2.26 17.42
C ARG A 282 4.66 -2.25 18.05
N LYS A 283 3.59 -2.40 17.26
CA LYS A 283 2.22 -2.33 17.77
C LYS A 283 1.86 -3.44 18.75
N PHE A 284 2.44 -4.64 18.58
CA PHE A 284 2.02 -5.85 19.30
C PHE A 284 3.10 -6.40 20.24
N ARG A 285 4.10 -5.60 20.61
CA ARG A 285 5.26 -6.08 21.37
C ARG A 285 4.99 -6.41 22.84
N ASP A 286 3.88 -5.94 23.43
CA ASP A 286 3.72 -5.85 24.89
C ASP A 286 2.58 -6.68 25.54
N ASP A 287 1.80 -7.47 24.80
CA ASP A 287 0.55 -8.04 25.36
C ASP A 287 0.50 -9.57 25.59
N ASP A 288 1.55 -10.35 25.27
CA ASP A 288 1.49 -11.81 25.40
C ASP A 288 2.29 -12.37 26.59
N ILE A 289 1.69 -13.35 27.27
CA ILE A 289 2.29 -14.20 28.33
C ILE A 289 3.50 -15.01 27.80
N GLN A 290 3.64 -15.14 26.48
CA GLN A 290 4.80 -15.74 25.83
C GLN A 290 5.47 -14.78 24.86
N PRO A 291 6.80 -14.63 24.92
CA PRO A 291 7.52 -13.74 24.00
C PRO A 291 7.48 -14.32 22.58
N LEU A 292 6.73 -13.66 21.70
CA LEU A 292 6.78 -13.92 20.25
C LEU A 292 7.95 -13.17 19.63
N ASN A 293 8.63 -13.79 18.67
CA ASN A 293 9.60 -13.07 17.86
C ASN A 293 8.89 -12.16 16.83
N ASP A 294 9.63 -11.20 16.25
CA ASP A 294 9.05 -10.22 15.32
C ASP A 294 8.32 -10.85 14.13
N ILE A 295 8.82 -11.98 13.59
CA ILE A 295 8.20 -12.68 12.46
C ILE A 295 6.93 -13.39 12.89
N GLU A 296 6.93 -13.99 14.08
CA GLU A 296 5.73 -14.56 14.69
C GLU A 296 4.66 -13.49 14.93
N ILE A 297 5.05 -12.29 15.38
CA ILE A 297 4.14 -11.15 15.51
C ILE A 297 3.56 -10.79 14.14
N ILE A 298 4.39 -10.62 13.10
CA ILE A 298 3.91 -10.33 11.76
C ILE A 298 2.92 -11.40 11.30
N LYS A 299 3.27 -12.69 11.40
CA LYS A 299 2.37 -13.80 11.05
C LYS A 299 1.08 -13.80 11.88
N LYS A 300 1.14 -13.44 13.16
CA LYS A 300 -0.04 -13.29 14.03
C LYS A 300 -0.92 -12.14 13.56
N CYS A 301 -0.35 -10.99 13.17
CA CYS A 301 -1.11 -9.86 12.59
C CYS A 301 -1.83 -10.24 11.29
N LEU A 302 -1.30 -11.25 10.57
CA LEU A 302 -1.94 -11.81 9.39
C LEU A 302 -3.13 -12.74 9.74
N ILE A 303 -3.11 -13.45 10.87
CA ILE A 303 -4.24 -14.33 11.28
C ILE A 303 -5.08 -13.67 12.38
N LYS A 304 -6.32 -13.28 12.05
CA LYS A 304 -7.25 -12.78 13.07
C LYS A 304 -8.03 -13.92 13.74
N ASN A 305 -7.89 -14.03 15.08
CA ASN A 305 -8.87 -14.61 16.03
C ASN A 305 -8.49 -14.50 17.53
N GLN A 306 -7.56 -13.63 17.94
CA GLN A 306 -7.08 -13.60 19.36
C GLN A 306 -7.25 -12.28 20.12
N THR A 307 -7.97 -11.29 19.59
CA THR A 307 -8.43 -10.17 20.43
C THR A 307 -9.85 -10.48 20.86
N SER A 308 -10.03 -10.66 22.17
CA SER A 308 -11.33 -10.83 22.82
C SER A 308 -12.17 -9.58 22.65
N ASP A 309 -12.84 -9.44 21.50
CA ASP A 309 -13.82 -8.38 21.28
C ASP A 309 -15.07 -8.67 22.12
N THR A 310 -15.26 -7.86 23.16
CA THR A 310 -16.49 -7.74 23.95
C THR A 310 -17.56 -6.87 23.25
N GLY A 311 -17.38 -6.56 21.96
CA GLY A 311 -18.25 -5.69 21.17
C GLY A 311 -19.48 -6.35 20.53
N VAL A 312 -20.47 -5.52 20.17
CA VAL A 312 -21.83 -5.85 19.69
C VAL A 312 -21.88 -6.58 18.33
N PHE A 313 -20.74 -6.92 17.74
CA PHE A 313 -20.63 -7.67 16.47
C PHE A 313 -20.17 -9.13 16.67
N LYS A 314 -20.75 -9.83 17.65
CA LYS A 314 -20.43 -11.23 18.00
C LYS A 314 -20.64 -12.24 16.84
N ASP A 315 -21.46 -11.91 15.85
CA ASP A 315 -21.96 -12.90 14.87
C ASP A 315 -21.29 -12.86 13.49
N LYS A 316 -20.25 -12.05 13.28
CA LYS A 316 -19.45 -12.09 12.05
C LYS A 316 -17.97 -12.30 12.38
N LYS A 317 -17.63 -13.55 12.72
CA LYS A 317 -16.25 -14.02 12.82
C LYS A 317 -15.53 -13.70 11.50
N GLY A 318 -14.66 -12.68 11.51
CA GLY A 318 -13.82 -12.34 10.38
C GLY A 318 -12.86 -13.49 10.10
N ILE A 319 -12.83 -13.96 8.85
CA ILE A 319 -11.98 -15.09 8.45
C ILE A 319 -10.50 -14.63 8.33
N GLY A 320 -10.22 -13.32 8.42
CA GLY A 320 -8.86 -12.77 8.42
C GLY A 320 -8.12 -12.98 7.09
N LEU A 321 -6.78 -12.82 7.10
CA LEU A 321 -5.95 -13.04 5.91
C LEU A 321 -5.98 -14.50 5.42
N ASP A 322 -6.45 -15.49 6.18
CA ASP A 322 -6.73 -16.84 5.66
C ASP A 322 -7.64 -16.78 4.42
N ARG A 323 -8.66 -15.91 4.46
CA ARG A 323 -9.52 -15.66 3.30
C ARG A 323 -8.73 -15.04 2.14
N ILE A 324 -7.83 -14.10 2.43
CA ILE A 324 -6.97 -13.46 1.42
C ILE A 324 -6.04 -14.49 0.79
N LEU A 325 -5.35 -15.31 1.59
CA LEU A 325 -4.44 -16.35 1.11
C LEU A 325 -5.19 -17.42 0.30
N ARG A 326 -6.37 -17.86 0.76
CA ARG A 326 -7.25 -18.76 -0.01
C ARG A 326 -7.68 -18.14 -1.34
N THR A 327 -8.03 -16.87 -1.36
CA THR A 327 -8.38 -16.14 -2.58
C THR A 327 -7.20 -16.05 -3.57
N LEU A 328 -5.98 -15.93 -3.06
CA LEU A 328 -4.75 -15.85 -3.85
C LEU A 328 -4.16 -17.22 -4.21
N ASP A 329 -4.73 -18.31 -3.71
CA ASP A 329 -4.20 -19.67 -3.87
C ASP A 329 -3.86 -19.98 -5.34
N LYS A 330 -2.67 -20.55 -5.56
CA LYS A 330 -2.11 -20.98 -6.85
C LYS A 330 -1.92 -19.90 -7.90
N LYS A 331 -2.12 -18.61 -7.59
CA LYS A 331 -2.06 -17.56 -8.63
C LYS A 331 -1.52 -16.22 -8.17
N GLY A 332 -1.73 -15.83 -6.92
CA GLY A 332 -1.41 -14.49 -6.43
C GLY A 332 0.04 -14.33 -5.99
N PHE A 333 0.43 -13.08 -5.83
CA PHE A 333 1.68 -12.70 -5.17
C PHE A 333 1.38 -11.67 -4.08
N LEU A 334 1.95 -11.86 -2.90
CA LEU A 334 1.77 -10.99 -1.73
C LEU A 334 3.13 -10.45 -1.30
N ARG A 335 3.22 -9.14 -1.06
CA ARG A 335 4.37 -8.46 -0.43
C ARG A 335 3.89 -7.74 0.83
N ILE A 336 4.68 -7.81 1.88
CA ILE A 336 4.46 -7.13 3.16
C ILE A 336 5.74 -6.39 3.54
N LYS A 337 5.68 -5.06 3.69
CA LYS A 337 6.77 -4.23 4.24
C LYS A 337 6.26 -3.52 5.49
N THR A 338 6.84 -3.85 6.64
CA THR A 338 6.51 -3.25 7.96
C THR A 338 7.75 -3.25 8.83
N ASP A 339 7.89 -2.26 9.69
CA ASP A 339 9.02 -2.13 10.63
C ASP A 339 10.37 -2.30 9.89
N LYS A 340 11.17 -3.29 10.26
CA LYS A 340 12.47 -3.62 9.65
C LYS A 340 12.40 -4.77 8.64
N TYR A 341 11.23 -5.30 8.32
CA TYR A 341 11.09 -6.51 7.49
C TYR A 341 10.41 -6.22 6.15
N CYS A 342 10.91 -6.87 5.10
CA CYS A 342 10.25 -6.96 3.81
C CYS A 342 10.08 -8.44 3.50
N LEU A 343 8.83 -8.90 3.47
CA LEU A 343 8.47 -10.30 3.30
C LEU A 343 7.60 -10.46 2.05
N TYR A 344 7.55 -11.66 1.51
CA TYR A 344 6.62 -12.00 0.44
C TYR A 344 6.12 -13.43 0.52
N ARG A 345 5.08 -13.70 -0.25
CA ARG A 345 4.62 -15.04 -0.57
C ARG A 345 4.25 -15.13 -2.05
N ASN A 346 4.87 -16.07 -2.74
CA ASN A 346 4.51 -16.45 -4.10
C ASN A 346 3.56 -17.65 -4.01
N MET A 347 2.28 -17.46 -4.36
CA MET A 347 1.25 -18.51 -4.21
C MET A 347 1.33 -19.57 -5.30
N ILE A 348 2.13 -19.36 -6.35
CA ILE A 348 2.39 -20.35 -7.39
C ILE A 348 3.42 -21.36 -6.88
N GLU A 349 4.54 -20.86 -6.32
CA GLU A 349 5.61 -21.71 -5.78
C GLU A 349 5.22 -22.38 -4.47
N SER A 350 4.52 -21.67 -3.58
CA SER A 350 3.96 -22.21 -2.35
C SER A 350 2.46 -21.91 -2.26
N PRO A 351 1.62 -22.80 -2.85
CA PRO A 351 0.18 -22.73 -2.74
C PRO A 351 -0.30 -22.66 -1.28
N TYR A 352 -1.51 -22.13 -1.10
CA TYR A 352 -2.11 -22.06 0.21
C TYR A 352 -2.44 -23.45 0.74
N GLN A 353 -1.98 -23.75 1.95
CA GLN A 353 -2.44 -24.90 2.71
C GLN A 353 -3.40 -24.38 3.79
N GLU A 354 -4.60 -24.94 3.83
CA GLU A 354 -5.59 -24.56 4.83
C GLU A 354 -5.02 -24.80 6.24
N LEU A 355 -4.97 -23.73 7.03
CA LEU A 355 -4.33 -23.77 8.33
C LEU A 355 -5.22 -24.54 9.31
N GLN A 356 -4.75 -25.70 9.78
CA GLN A 356 -5.41 -26.41 10.85
C GLN A 356 -5.38 -25.55 12.12
N LYS A 357 -6.56 -25.16 12.64
CA LYS A 357 -6.73 -24.46 13.92
C LYS A 357 -5.91 -23.17 14.11
N GLN A 358 -5.98 -22.22 13.17
CA GLN A 358 -5.50 -20.83 13.39
C GLN A 358 -4.02 -20.72 13.84
N ASP A 359 -3.18 -21.71 13.55
CA ASP A 359 -1.78 -21.67 13.94
C ASP A 359 -1.01 -20.72 13.02
N PHE A 360 -0.80 -19.48 13.49
CA PHE A 360 -0.07 -18.46 12.73
C PHE A 360 1.36 -18.86 12.39
N ARG A 361 1.95 -19.83 13.11
CA ARG A 361 3.30 -20.30 12.81
C ARG A 361 3.38 -21.05 11.49
N MET A 362 2.27 -21.64 11.07
CA MET A 362 2.14 -22.32 9.77
C MET A 362 1.99 -21.35 8.59
N VAL A 363 1.85 -20.04 8.82
CA VAL A 363 1.88 -19.06 7.73
C VAL A 363 3.27 -19.03 7.13
N GLU A 364 3.37 -19.44 5.88
CA GLU A 364 4.61 -19.32 5.11
C GLU A 364 4.78 -17.89 4.59
N LEU A 365 5.96 -17.33 4.85
CA LEU A 365 6.45 -16.05 4.34
C LEU A 365 7.94 -16.23 4.06
N ASN A 366 8.40 -15.74 2.92
CA ASN A 366 9.81 -15.70 2.57
C ASN A 366 10.36 -14.29 2.77
N ASP A 367 11.63 -14.19 3.16
CA ASP A 367 12.36 -12.93 3.16
C ASP A 367 12.56 -12.40 1.74
N TRP A 368 12.35 -11.11 1.53
CA TRP A 368 12.45 -10.48 0.20
C TRP A 368 13.83 -10.58 -0.44
N TYR A 369 14.91 -10.64 0.37
CA TYR A 369 16.29 -10.59 -0.14
C TYR A 369 16.89 -12.00 -0.20
N THR A 370 16.80 -12.78 0.87
CA THR A 370 17.33 -14.15 0.92
C THR A 370 16.46 -15.16 0.15
N GLN A 371 15.17 -14.84 -0.06
CA GLN A 371 14.12 -15.73 -0.60
C GLN A 371 13.84 -16.97 0.28
N LYS A 372 14.30 -16.98 1.53
CA LYS A 372 14.15 -18.11 2.43
C LYS A 372 13.08 -17.86 3.51
N PRO A 373 12.41 -18.91 3.99
CA PRO A 373 11.38 -18.79 5.02
C PRO A 373 11.91 -18.75 6.46
N ASP A 374 13.22 -18.87 6.65
CA ASP A 374 13.91 -18.99 7.94
C ASP A 374 15.13 -18.06 8.10
N GLU A 375 15.54 -17.36 7.05
CA GLU A 375 16.63 -16.38 7.06
C GLU A 375 16.11 -14.97 6.74
N PHE A 376 15.71 -14.22 7.77
CA PHE A 376 15.07 -12.92 7.61
C PHE A 376 16.06 -11.76 7.70
N THR A 377 16.06 -10.92 6.65
CA THR A 377 16.90 -9.73 6.55
C THR A 377 16.24 -8.57 7.29
N THR A 378 16.99 -7.93 8.18
CA THR A 378 16.56 -6.66 8.79
C THR A 378 17.04 -5.49 7.96
N THR A 379 16.12 -4.61 7.61
CA THR A 379 16.36 -3.31 6.96
C THR A 379 16.22 -2.18 7.99
N PRO A 380 16.65 -0.95 7.69
CA PRO A 380 16.34 0.16 8.57
C PRO A 380 14.82 0.33 8.77
N PHE A 381 14.44 0.86 9.93
CA PHE A 381 13.03 0.91 10.34
C PHE A 381 12.20 1.78 9.39
N SER A 382 11.02 1.27 9.02
CA SER A 382 9.96 2.00 8.33
C SER A 382 8.72 2.11 9.20
N SER A 383 8.13 3.29 9.27
CA SER A 383 6.82 3.51 9.87
C SER A 383 5.71 2.90 9.02
N GLY A 384 4.68 2.42 9.71
CA GLY A 384 3.47 1.85 9.12
C GLY A 384 3.71 0.54 8.40
N SER A 385 2.67 0.08 7.70
CA SER A 385 2.72 -1.11 6.88
C SER A 385 2.37 -0.82 5.42
N ASN A 386 2.87 -1.66 4.53
CA ASN A 386 2.52 -1.68 3.11
C ASN A 386 2.31 -3.13 2.69
N ILE A 387 1.06 -3.50 2.46
CA ILE A 387 0.64 -4.81 1.98
C ILE A 387 0.21 -4.66 0.52
N SER A 388 0.97 -5.26 -0.39
CA SER A 388 0.71 -5.21 -1.83
C SER A 388 0.46 -6.60 -2.41
N ILE A 389 -0.57 -6.71 -3.22
CA ILE A 389 -0.99 -7.97 -3.85
C ILE A 389 -1.00 -7.79 -5.37
N LEU A 390 -0.45 -8.76 -6.10
CA LEU A 390 -0.72 -8.95 -7.53
C LEU A 390 -1.77 -10.05 -7.68
N TYR A 391 -2.90 -9.70 -8.28
CA TYR A 391 -3.96 -10.62 -8.63
C TYR A 391 -4.00 -10.78 -10.16
N PRO A 392 -3.65 -11.94 -10.73
CA PRO A 392 -3.70 -12.14 -12.17
C PRO A 392 -5.14 -12.27 -12.67
N LEU A 393 -5.40 -11.72 -13.87
CA LEU A 393 -6.65 -11.92 -14.59
C LEU A 393 -6.44 -12.98 -15.67
N SER A 394 -7.35 -13.94 -15.74
CA SER A 394 -7.38 -15.05 -16.69
C SER A 394 -7.71 -14.56 -18.09
N ILE A 395 -6.72 -14.64 -18.95
CA ILE A 395 -6.92 -14.33 -20.36
C ILE A 395 -7.52 -15.57 -21.02
N LYS A 396 -8.82 -15.55 -21.34
CA LYS A 396 -9.36 -16.58 -22.24
C LYS A 396 -8.68 -16.42 -23.60
N PRO A 397 -8.05 -17.46 -24.16
CA PRO A 397 -7.54 -17.39 -25.53
C PRO A 397 -8.71 -17.08 -26.48
N TYR A 398 -8.46 -16.26 -27.49
CA TYR A 398 -9.42 -15.99 -28.55
C TYR A 398 -9.66 -17.30 -29.31
N THR A 399 -10.77 -17.99 -29.02
CA THR A 399 -11.27 -19.02 -29.93
C THR A 399 -11.90 -18.28 -31.12
N LYS A 400 -11.19 -18.28 -32.26
CA LYS A 400 -11.72 -17.80 -33.54
C LYS A 400 -12.96 -18.58 -33.96
#